data_AF-A0A0Q5CIE4-F1
#
_entry.id   AF-A0A0Q5CIE4-F1
#
_cell.length_a   1.000
_cell.length_b   1.000
_cell.length_c   1.000
_cell.angle_alpha   90.00
_cell.angle_beta   90.00
_cell.angle_gamma   90.00
#
_symmetry.space_group_name_H-M   'P 1'
#
loop_
_entity.id
_entity.type
_entity.pdbx_description
1 polymer ?
#
loop_
_entity_poly.entity_id
_entity_poly.type
_entity_poly.pdbx_seq_one_letter_code
_entity_poly.pdbx_strand_id
1 'polypeptide(L)' 'MITSILAAEEQLAPVFAPAPVIALIAAAVFTILGFVVFSYKNVANRGYTGPGHDDQQPVHHTVDTDSLPIDEFGHPKAN' A
#
# COMPACT_ATOMS: atom_id res chain seq x y z
N MET A 1 27.35 -33.16 -15.07
CA MET A 1 28.15 -32.90 -13.85
C MET A 1 27.38 -32.10 -12.77
N ILE A 2 26.05 -31.93 -12.86
CA ILE A 2 25.24 -31.31 -11.78
C ILE A 2 24.64 -32.40 -10.87
N THR A 3 24.37 -33.59 -11.42
CA THR A 3 23.72 -34.73 -10.74
C THR A 3 24.52 -35.32 -9.58
N SER A 4 25.86 -35.32 -9.62
CA SER A 4 26.69 -35.89 -8.54
C SER A 4 26.69 -35.08 -7.25
N ILE A 5 26.50 -33.76 -7.33
CA ILE A 5 26.49 -32.89 -6.13
C ILE A 5 25.18 -33.12 -5.35
N LEU A 6 24.06 -33.25 -6.07
CA LEU A 6 22.75 -33.48 -5.49
C LEU A 6 22.64 -34.84 -4.77
N ALA A 7 23.32 -35.87 -5.27
CA ALA A 7 23.32 -37.21 -4.67
C ALA A 7 24.22 -37.33 -3.41
N ALA A 8 25.23 -36.47 -3.27
CA ALA A 8 26.13 -36.47 -2.11
C ALA A 8 25.54 -35.71 -0.90
N GLU A 9 24.63 -34.76 -1.14
CA GLU A 9 23.99 -33.96 -0.10
C GLU A 9 22.91 -34.76 0.67
N GLU A 10 22.24 -35.71 0.00
CA GLU A 10 21.17 -36.54 0.59
C GLU A 10 21.63 -37.42 1.76
N GLN A 11 22.93 -37.74 1.85
CA GLN A 11 23.52 -38.54 2.92
C GLN A 11 23.74 -37.79 4.24
N LEU A 12 23.89 -36.46 4.22
CA LEU A 12 24.29 -35.68 5.40
C LEU A 12 23.11 -34.99 6.09
N ALA A 13 22.06 -34.67 5.35
CA ALA A 13 20.81 -34.14 5.90
C ALA A 13 19.64 -34.51 4.97
N PRO A 14 18.91 -35.60 5.23
CA PRO A 14 17.71 -35.91 4.49
C PRO A 14 16.74 -34.73 4.56
N VAL A 15 16.46 -34.10 3.41
CA VAL A 15 15.51 -33.00 3.32
C VAL A 15 14.12 -33.51 3.69
N PHE A 16 13.46 -32.85 4.64
CA PHE A 16 12.16 -33.27 5.16
C PHE A 16 11.04 -33.29 4.10
N ALA A 17 11.23 -32.56 3.00
CA ALA A 17 10.26 -32.45 1.92
C ALA A 17 10.96 -32.25 0.56
N PRO A 18 10.27 -32.57 -0.56
CA PRO A 18 10.77 -32.28 -1.89
C PRO A 18 11.06 -30.78 -2.10
N ALA A 19 12.09 -30.48 -2.90
CA ALA A 19 12.47 -29.12 -3.27
C ALA A 19 11.30 -28.18 -3.65
N PRO A 20 10.30 -28.57 -4.47
CA PRO A 20 9.19 -27.67 -4.80
C PRO A 20 8.34 -27.28 -3.58
N VAL A 21 8.23 -28.14 -2.57
CA VAL A 21 7.47 -27.85 -1.34
C VAL A 21 8.18 -26.79 -0.51
N ILE A 22 9.50 -26.92 -0.36
CA ILE A 22 10.33 -25.95 0.36
C ILE A 22 10.29 -24.58 -0.34
N ALA A 23 10.38 -24.58 -1.67
CA ALA A 23 10.28 -23.35 -2.47
C ALA A 23 8.91 -22.67 -2.29
N LEU A 24 7.82 -23.43 -2.25
CA LEU A 24 6.46 -22.90 -2.04
C LEU A 24 6.32 -22.29 -0.64
N ILE A 25 6.84 -22.95 0.39
CA ILE A 25 6.85 -22.42 1.76
C ILE A 25 7.63 -21.10 1.82
N ALA A 26 8.83 -21.06 1.24
CA ALA A 26 9.63 -19.85 1.19
C ALA A 26 8.90 -18.72 0.45
N ALA A 27 8.30 -19.02 -0.71
CA ALA A 27 7.51 -18.07 -1.47
C ALA A 27 6.34 -17.51 -0.64
N ALA A 28 5.59 -18.38 0.05
CA ALA A 28 4.48 -17.95 0.91
C ALA A 28 4.94 -17.00 2.03
N VAL A 29 6.06 -17.32 2.70
CA VAL A 29 6.64 -16.44 3.73
C VAL A 29 7.02 -15.08 3.16
N PHE A 30 7.71 -15.05 2.02
CA PHE A 30 8.09 -13.79 1.36
C PHE A 30 6.88 -12.99 0.89
N THR A 31 5.83 -13.65 0.37
CA THR A 31 4.59 -12.97 -0.02
C THR A 31 3.91 -12.32 1.19
N ILE A 32 3.83 -13.01 2.32
CA ILE A 32 3.24 -12.46 3.55
C ILE A 32 4.06 -11.25 4.03
N LEU A 33 5.39 -11.37 4.10
CA LEU A 33 6.27 -10.28 4.51
C LEU A 33 6.14 -9.08 3.57
N GLY A 34 6.15 -9.31 2.26
CA GLY A 34 5.96 -8.27 1.25
C GLY A 34 4.60 -7.58 1.38
N PHE A 35 3.53 -8.35 1.62
CA PHE A 35 2.19 -7.83 1.84
C PHE A 35 2.12 -6.94 3.09
N VAL A 36 2.78 -7.34 4.19
CA VAL A 36 2.85 -6.54 5.43
C VAL A 36 3.55 -5.21 5.17
N VAL A 37 4.73 -5.23 4.54
CA VAL A 37 5.49 -4.01 4.20
C VAL A 37 4.69 -3.10 3.27
N PHE A 38 4.05 -3.67 2.24
CA PHE A 38 3.20 -2.91 1.33
C PHE A 38 1.99 -2.29 2.04
N SER A 39 1.35 -3.03 2.94
CA SER A 39 0.19 -2.55 3.71
C SER A 39 0.57 -1.36 4.59
N TYR A 40 1.70 -1.42 5.30
CA TYR A 40 2.22 -0.29 6.08
C TYR A 40 2.55 0.91 5.20
N LYS A 41 3.22 0.69 4.06
CA LYS A 41 3.51 1.76 3.09
C LYS A 41 2.24 2.42 2.56
N ASN A 42 1.22 1.63 2.24
CA ASN A 42 -0.05 2.14 1.73
C ASN A 42 -0.75 3.01 2.78
N VAL A 43 -0.74 2.62 4.06
CA VAL A 43 -1.26 3.45 5.16
C VAL A 43 -0.48 4.74 5.33
N ALA A 44 0.86 4.70 5.28
CA ALA A 44 1.69 5.90 5.36
C ALA A 44 1.45 6.86 4.17
N ASN A 45 1.17 6.31 2.99
CA ASN A 45 0.84 7.09 1.79
C ASN A 45 -0.59 7.66 1.78
N ARG A 46 -1.48 7.27 2.71
CA ARG A 46 -2.83 7.86 2.83
C ARG A 46 -2.82 9.30 3.32
N GLY A 47 -1.72 9.74 3.96
CA GLY A 47 -1.49 11.15 4.29
C GLY A 47 -0.90 11.97 3.14
N TYR A 48 -0.52 11.31 2.03
CA TYR A 48 0.00 11.98 0.85
C TYR A 48 -1.14 12.15 -0.15
N THR A 49 -1.88 13.25 -0.02
CA THR A 49 -2.58 13.88 -1.15
C THR A 49 -1.50 14.39 -2.12
N GLY A 50 -0.87 13.46 -2.85
CA GLY A 50 0.02 13.80 -3.95
C GLY A 50 -0.79 14.35 -5.13
N PRO A 51 -0.24 15.33 -5.89
CA PRO A 51 -0.97 16.05 -6.92
C PRO A 51 -1.33 15.09 -8.05
N GLY A 52 -2.62 14.78 -8.20
CA GLY A 52 -3.09 13.82 -9.21
C GLY A 52 -4.45 13.20 -8.96
N HIS A 53 -5.22 13.67 -7.97
CA HIS A 53 -6.65 13.38 -7.85
C HIS A 53 -7.49 14.67 -7.90
N ASP A 54 -7.01 15.68 -8.63
CA ASP A 54 -7.73 16.95 -8.86
C ASP A 54 -8.47 16.94 -10.22
N ASP A 55 -8.46 15.82 -10.96
CA ASP A 55 -9.10 15.73 -12.28
C ASP A 55 -10.58 15.27 -12.23
N GLN A 56 -11.21 15.36 -11.07
CA GLN A 56 -12.68 15.36 -10.98
C GLN A 56 -13.17 16.64 -10.31
N GLN A 57 -12.89 17.78 -10.95
CA GLN A 57 -13.92 18.80 -11.02
C GLN A 57 -15.02 18.32 -11.97
N PRO A 58 -16.28 18.38 -11.50
CA PRO A 58 -17.22 19.18 -12.26
C PRO A 58 -17.89 20.21 -11.36
N VAL A 59 -17.67 21.46 -11.75
CA VAL A 59 -18.48 22.67 -11.54
C VAL A 59 -19.88 22.40 -10.94
N HIS A 60 -20.09 22.83 -9.70
CA HIS A 60 -21.42 23.18 -9.20
C HIS A 60 -21.37 24.61 -8.67
N HIS A 61 -21.87 25.55 -9.47
CA HIS A 61 -22.34 26.85 -9.00
C HIS A 61 -23.18 26.66 -7.74
N THR A 62 -22.78 27.20 -6.59
CA THR A 62 -23.72 27.76 -5.61
C THR A 62 -22.98 28.66 -4.64
N VAL A 63 -23.12 29.96 -4.92
CA VAL A 63 -23.16 31.08 -3.97
C VAL A 63 -21.85 31.37 -3.21
N ASP A 64 -21.17 32.42 -3.69
CA ASP A 64 -20.17 33.19 -2.96
C ASP A 64 -20.72 33.75 -1.64
N THR A 65 -20.84 32.93 -0.59
CA THR A 65 -21.15 33.42 0.77
C THR A 65 -19.94 34.03 1.47
N ASP A 66 -18.73 33.88 0.91
CA ASP A 66 -17.47 34.29 1.53
C ASP A 66 -17.08 35.75 1.26
N SER A 67 -17.92 36.51 0.54
CA SER A 67 -17.66 37.93 0.24
C SER A 67 -18.55 38.92 0.99
N LEU A 68 -19.44 38.44 1.87
CA LEU A 68 -20.17 39.34 2.77
C LEU A 68 -19.25 39.76 3.92
N PRO A 69 -19.13 41.07 4.23
CA PRO A 69 -18.37 41.51 5.40
C PRO A 69 -18.98 40.88 6.64
N ILE A 70 -18.20 40.00 7.29
CA ILE A 70 -18.58 39.35 8.54
C ILE A 70 -18.60 40.45 9.63
N ASP A 71 -19.64 40.49 10.44
CA ASP A 71 -19.67 41.42 11.57
C ASP A 71 -18.64 41.05 12.64
N GLU A 72 -18.44 41.93 13.63
CA GLU A 72 -17.51 41.74 14.75
C GLU A 72 -17.82 40.51 15.61
N PHE A 73 -18.95 39.83 15.37
CA PHE A 73 -19.42 38.65 16.10
C PHE A 73 -19.44 37.37 15.25
N GLY A 74 -18.97 37.42 14.00
CA GLY A 74 -18.80 36.21 13.17
C GLY A 74 -20.02 35.81 12.35
N HIS A 75 -21.00 36.69 12.15
CA HIS A 75 -22.21 36.40 11.37
C HIS A 75 -22.18 37.06 9.98
N PRO A 76 -22.72 36.40 8.94
CA PRO A 76 -22.86 37.02 7.62
C PRO A 76 -23.90 38.14 7.69
N LYS A 77 -23.52 39.34 7.26
CA LYS A 77 -24.37 40.54 7.31
C LYS A 77 -25.54 40.39 6.34
N ALA A 78 -26.73 40.07 6.87
CA ALA A 78 -27.98 40.13 6.11
C ALA A 78 -28.37 41.60 5.89
N ASN A 79 -28.75 41.91 4.65
CA ASN A 79 -29.23 43.21 4.19
C ASN A 79 -30.65 43.53 4.69
#